data_AF-A0A2V9MBE8-F1
#
_entry.id   AF-A0A2V9MBE8-F1
#
_cell.length_a   1.000
_cell.length_b   1.000
_cell.length_c   1.000
_cell.angle_alpha   90.00
_cell.angle_beta   90.00
_cell.angle_gamma   90.00
#
_symmetry.space_group_name_H-M   'P 1'
#
loop_
_entity.id
_entity.type
_entity.pdbx_description
1 polymer ?
#
loop_
_entity_poly.entity_id
_entity_poly.type
_entity_poly.pdbx_seq_one_letter_code
_entity_poly.pdbx_strand_id
1 'polypeptide(L)' 'MKDQLEALVTQMIDRGLFFEEAITEFEKKFILKVLEKNRGNQTKAARAMGIHRNTLNKKLATYNSQTKVKLIHKKK' A
#
# COMPACT_ATOMS: atom_id res chain seq x y z
N MET A 1 -16.85 10.62 2.76
CA MET A 1 -15.83 9.83 2.03
C MET A 1 -15.38 10.53 0.74
N LYS A 2 -16.29 10.93 -0.16
CA LYS A 2 -15.92 11.63 -1.42
C LYS A 2 -15.09 12.88 -1.16
N ASP A 3 -15.54 13.74 -0.24
CA ASP A 3 -14.86 15.02 0.06
C ASP A 3 -13.46 14.84 0.66
N GLN A 4 -13.26 13.78 1.46
CA GLN A 4 -11.94 13.47 2.03
C GLN A 4 -10.97 12.93 0.99
N LEU A 5 -11.48 12.17 0.01
CA LEU A 5 -10.67 11.65 -1.08
C LEU A 5 -10.28 12.76 -2.05
N GLU A 6 -11.21 13.66 -2.39
CA GLU A 6 -10.91 14.83 -3.21
C GLU A 6 -9.87 15.73 -2.55
N ALA A 7 -10.03 16.03 -1.26
CA ALA A 7 -9.05 16.83 -0.52
C ALA A 7 -7.64 16.18 -0.52
N LEU A 8 -7.56 14.85 -0.41
CA LEU A 8 -6.29 14.13 -0.49
C LEU A 8 -5.68 14.22 -1.90
N VAL A 9 -6.49 14.05 -2.94
CA VAL A 9 -6.02 14.13 -4.34
C VAL A 9 -5.51 15.53 -4.65
N THR A 10 -6.23 16.59 -4.27
CA THR A 10 -5.78 17.97 -4.42
C THR A 10 -4.42 18.18 -3.73
N GLN A 11 -4.26 17.73 -2.48
CA GLN A 11 -2.98 17.83 -1.78
C GLN A 11 -1.84 17.07 -2.45
N MET A 12 -2.12 15.94 -3.12
CA MET A 12 -1.09 15.18 -3.85
C MET A 12 -0.65 15.94 -5.10
N ILE A 13 -1.60 16.54 -5.82
CA ILE A 13 -1.32 17.37 -7.00
C ILE A 13 -0.53 18.62 -6.61
N ASP A 14 -0.94 19.33 -5.55
CA ASP A 14 -0.27 20.54 -5.07
C ASP A 14 1.17 20.29 -4.61
N ARG A 15 1.47 19.08 -4.15
CA ARG A 15 2.82 18.65 -3.75
C ARG A 15 3.66 18.14 -4.92
N GLY A 16 3.12 18.10 -6.14
CA GLY A 16 3.81 17.64 -7.33
C GLY A 16 4.08 16.13 -7.37
N LEU A 17 3.26 15.32 -6.68
CA LEU A 17 3.36 13.86 -6.79
C LEU A 17 2.93 13.41 -8.19
N PHE A 18 3.77 12.60 -8.84
CA PHE A 18 3.38 11.98 -10.09
C PHE A 18 2.30 10.93 -9.85
N PHE A 19 1.45 10.72 -10.84
CA PHE A 19 0.37 9.74 -10.77
C PHE A 19 0.87 8.33 -10.40
N GLU A 20 2.00 7.90 -10.98
CA GLU A 20 2.63 6.61 -10.67
C GLU A 20 3.05 6.47 -9.20
N GLU A 21 3.57 7.56 -8.61
CA GLU A 21 3.95 7.59 -7.19
C GLU A 21 2.72 7.54 -6.30
N ALA A 22 1.66 8.27 -6.68
CA ALA A 22 0.39 8.29 -5.97
C ALA A 22 -0.25 6.89 -5.91
N ILE A 23 -0.31 6.21 -7.06
CA ILE A 23 -0.82 4.83 -7.15
C ILE A 23 0.04 3.88 -6.34
N THR A 24 1.36 3.99 -6.43
CA THR A 24 2.29 3.13 -5.69
C THR A 24 2.12 3.28 -4.16
N GLU A 25 2.05 4.51 -3.66
CA GLU A 25 1.86 4.80 -2.24
C GLU A 25 0.49 4.37 -1.74
N PHE A 26 -0.57 4.62 -2.52
CA PHE A 26 -1.92 4.16 -2.21
C PHE A 26 -1.96 2.63 -2.13
N GLU A 27 -1.48 1.94 -3.17
CA GLU A 27 -1.52 0.49 -3.26
C GLU A 27 -0.78 -0.17 -2.10
N LYS A 28 0.42 0.34 -1.76
CA LYS A 28 1.21 -0.11 -0.63
C LYS A 28 0.45 0.03 0.70
N LYS A 29 -0.11 1.22 0.97
CA LYS A 29 -0.85 1.48 2.21
C LYS A 29 -2.11 0.61 2.31
N PHE A 30 -2.81 0.44 1.18
CA PHE A 30 -4.01 -0.38 1.11
C PHE A 30 -3.72 -1.84 1.44
N ILE A 31 -2.69 -2.43 0.80
CA ILE A 31 -2.28 -3.82 1.05
C ILE A 31 -1.90 -4.06 2.52
N LEU A 32 -1.12 -3.14 3.10
CA LEU A 32 -0.72 -3.25 4.52
C LEU A 32 -1.95 -3.23 5.45
N LYS A 33 -2.91 -2.34 5.19
CA LYS A 33 -4.15 -2.25 5.98
C LYS A 33 -5.02 -3.49 5.85
N VAL A 34 -5.11 -4.08 4.65
CA VAL A 34 -5.86 -5.33 4.46
C VAL A 34 -5.15 -6.50 5.14
N LEU A 35 -3.83 -6.57 5.10
CA LEU A 35 -3.06 -7.59 5.83
C LEU A 35 -3.22 -7.44 7.35
N GLU A 36 -3.15 -6.22 7.88
CA GLU A 36 -3.38 -5.92 9.30
C GLU A 36 -4.77 -6.41 9.74
N LYS A 37 -5.82 -6.07 8.97
CA LYS A 37 -7.20 -6.53 9.22
C LYS A 37 -7.34 -8.06 9.21
N ASN A 38 -6.51 -8.74 8.41
CA ASN A 38 -6.48 -10.20 8.30
C ASN A 38 -5.39 -10.87 9.17
N ARG A 39 -4.79 -10.15 10.14
CA ARG A 39 -3.74 -10.65 11.04
C ARG A 39 -2.55 -11.28 10.28
N GLY A 40 -2.18 -10.67 9.16
CA GLY A 40 -1.08 -11.15 8.30
C GLY A 40 -1.40 -12.35 7.41
N ASN A 41 -2.65 -12.85 7.41
CA ASN A 41 -3.03 -13.96 6.54
C ASN A 41 -3.17 -13.50 5.07
N GLN A 42 -2.16 -13.79 4.27
CA GLN A 42 -2.08 -13.38 2.86
C GLN A 42 -3.19 -13.98 1.99
N THR A 43 -3.58 -15.24 2.22
CA THR A 43 -4.67 -15.88 1.47
C THR A 43 -6.02 -15.20 1.74
N LYS A 44 -6.31 -14.89 3.01
CA LYS A 44 -7.53 -14.16 3.39
C LYS A 44 -7.49 -12.72 2.89
N ALA A 45 -6.33 -12.05 2.97
CA ALA A 45 -6.15 -10.71 2.44
C ALA A 45 -6.35 -10.65 0.92
N ALA A 46 -5.79 -11.60 0.17
CA ALA A 46 -5.97 -11.69 -1.29
C ALA A 46 -7.46 -11.88 -1.66
N ARG A 47 -8.16 -12.77 -0.95
CA ARG A 47 -9.61 -12.96 -1.11
C ARG A 47 -10.40 -11.68 -0.78
N ALA A 48 -10.05 -10.98 0.31
CA ALA A 48 -10.70 -9.72 0.70
C ALA A 48 -10.46 -8.58 -0.30
N MET A 49 -9.32 -8.59 -0.99
CA MET A 49 -9.00 -7.65 -2.07
C MET A 49 -9.59 -8.06 -3.43
N GLY A 50 -10.16 -9.26 -3.56
CA GLY A 50 -10.65 -9.78 -4.84
C GLY A 50 -9.55 -10.11 -5.85
N ILE A 51 -8.32 -10.35 -5.39
CA ILE A 51 -7.17 -10.68 -6.26
C ILE A 51 -6.63 -12.08 -5.98
N HIS A 52 -5.93 -12.64 -6.96
CA HIS A 52 -5.23 -13.90 -6.75
C HIS A 52 -4.05 -13.73 -5.78
N ARG A 53 -3.82 -14.72 -4.91
CA ARG A 53 -2.73 -14.69 -3.90
C ARG A 53 -1.35 -14.46 -4.53
N ASN A 54 -1.10 -14.99 -5.72
CA ASN A 54 0.17 -14.80 -6.43
C ASN A 54 0.39 -13.34 -6.82
N THR A 55 -0.69 -12.63 -7.19
CA THR A 55 -0.65 -11.20 -7.50
C THR A 55 -0.32 -10.40 -6.24
N LEU A 56 -0.97 -10.73 -5.12
CA LEU A 56 -0.64 -10.11 -3.82
C LEU A 56 0.82 -10.36 -3.44
N ASN A 57 1.32 -11.59 -3.60
CA ASN A 57 2.71 -11.94 -3.28
C ASN A 57 3.72 -11.18 -4.15
N LYS A 58 3.45 -11.03 -5.45
CA LYS A 58 4.30 -10.22 -6.34
C LYS A 58 4.35 -8.76 -5.87
N LYS A 59 3.19 -8.16 -5.57
CA LYS A 59 3.11 -6.78 -5.06
C LYS A 59 3.85 -6.62 -3.72
N LEU A 60 3.68 -7.57 -2.80
CA LEU A 60 4.42 -7.57 -1.53
C LEU A 60 5.93 -7.71 -1.71
N ALA A 61 6.40 -8.51 -2.65
CA ALA A 61 7.82 -8.63 -2.96
C ALA A 61 8.39 -7.29 -3.46
N THR A 62 7.68 -6.61 -4.36
CA THR A 62 8.05 -5.28 -4.86
C THR A 62 8.15 -4.25 -3.72
N TYR A 63 7.19 -4.24 -2.79
CA TYR A 63 7.20 -3.28 -1.68
C TYR A 63 8.14 -3.65 -0.53
N ASN A 64 8.37 -4.92 -0.24
CA ASN A 64 9.29 -5.35 0.81
C ASN A 64 10.75 -4.97 0.49
N SER A 65 11.14 -5.00 -0.79
CA SER A 65 12.43 -4.49 -1.25
C SER A 65 12.62 -3.00 -0.92
N GLN A 66 11.55 -2.20 -1.04
CA GLN A 66 11.55 -0.78 -0.66
C GLN A 66 11.45 -0.55 0.86
N THR A 67 10.97 -1.54 1.62
CA THR A 67 10.69 -1.39 3.07
C THR A 67 11.91 -1.77 3.94
N LYS A 68 12.82 -2.61 3.45
CA LYS A 68 14.11 -2.89 4.13
C LYS A 68 14.94 -1.62 4.37
N VAL A 69 14.85 -0.61 3.49
CA VAL A 69 15.55 0.67 3.65
C VAL A 69 15.07 1.47 4.87
N LYS A 70 13.79 1.32 5.29
CA LYS A 70 13.19 2.07 6.42
C LYS A 70 13.15 1.30 7.75
N LEU A 71 13.23 -0.03 7.76
CA LEU A 71 13.23 -0.83 9.00
C LEU A 71 14.60 -0.94 9.67
N ILE A 72 15.70 -0.63 8.96
CA ILE A 72 17.06 -0.61 9.54
C ILE A 72 17.26 0.59 10.49
N HIS A 73 16.43 1.65 10.39
CA HIS A 73 16.54 2.87 11.21
C HIS A 73 15.61 2.91 12.43
N LYS A 74 14.78 1.89 12.69
CA LYS A 74 13.88 1.83 13.87
C LYS A 74 14.31 0.82 14.94
N LYS A 75 15.53 0.29 14.86
CA LYS A 75 16.18 -0.48 15.94
C LYS A 75 17.47 0.22 16.37
N LYS A 76 17.33 1.36 17.04
CA LYS A 76 18.29 1.89 18.02
C LYS A 76 17.50 2.61 19.10
#